data_AF-A0A7Y8VR61-F1
#
_entry.id   AF-A0A7Y8VR61-F1
#
_cell.length_a   1.000
_cell.length_b   1.000
_cell.length_c   1.000
_cell.angle_alpha   90.00
_cell.angle_beta   90.00
_cell.angle_gamma   90.00
#
_symmetry.space_group_name_H-M   'P 1'
#
loop_
_entity.id
_entity.type
_entity.pdbx_description
1 polymer ?
#
loop_
_entity_poly.entity_id
_entity_poly.type
_entity_poly.pdbx_seq_one_letter_code
_entity_poly.pdbx_strand_id
1 'polypeptide(L)'
;MLEQIKNIETEDTEEYKQFVDKFKPKKTTDDCYTPEEVYNTVLAWVVQEYDINPNKIIRPFYPGGDYQNAEYPDGYVVVDNPPFSIFKEICNFYEERDVPFFLFSPHLTGLSGEYKKKLFYSSLC
;
A
#
# COMPACT_ATOMS: atom_id res chain seq x y z
N MET A 1 29.13 -15.32 46.07
CA MET A 1 28.81 -14.06 45.36
C MET A 1 28.28 -14.27 43.93
N LEU A 2 28.19 -15.51 43.42
CA LEU A 2 27.66 -15.80 42.08
C LEU A 2 26.31 -16.55 42.05
N GLU A 3 25.79 -16.96 43.22
CA GLU A 3 24.53 -17.72 43.32
C GLU A 3 23.28 -16.84 43.46
N GLN A 4 23.42 -15.52 43.47
CA GLN A 4 22.28 -14.59 43.60
C GLN A 4 21.87 -13.92 42.28
N ILE A 5 22.58 -14.19 41.18
CA ILE A 5 22.31 -13.56 39.87
C ILE A 5 21.39 -14.42 38.98
N LYS A 6 21.15 -15.69 39.34
CA LYS A 6 20.38 -16.62 38.49
C LYS A 6 18.85 -16.45 38.53
N ASN A 7 18.31 -15.63 39.43
CA ASN A 7 16.87 -15.46 39.62
C ASN A 7 16.39 -14.02 39.48
N ILE A 8 17.03 -13.22 38.62
CA ILE A 8 16.32 -12.04 38.08
C ILE A 8 15.40 -12.59 36.99
N GLU A 9 14.31 -13.22 37.43
CA GLU A 9 13.13 -13.33 36.59
C GLU A 9 12.79 -11.88 36.24
N THR A 10 13.01 -11.53 34.97
CA THR A 10 12.47 -10.30 34.41
C THR A 10 10.96 -10.45 34.54
N GLU A 11 10.41 -9.92 35.63
CA GLU A 11 8.97 -9.83 35.81
C GLU A 11 8.45 -9.14 34.57
N ASP A 12 7.79 -9.96 33.76
CA ASP A 12 7.12 -9.61 32.54
C ASP A 12 5.83 -8.88 32.96
N THR A 13 6.00 -7.81 33.74
CA THR A 13 4.93 -7.09 34.41
C THR A 13 3.97 -6.59 33.34
N GLU A 14 2.69 -6.57 33.68
CA GLU A 14 1.67 -6.06 32.78
C GLU A 14 2.00 -4.62 32.34
N GLU A 15 2.64 -3.84 33.20
CA GLU A 15 3.17 -2.51 32.91
C GLU A 15 4.33 -2.52 31.89
N TYR A 16 5.28 -3.46 32.01
CA TYR A 16 6.37 -3.61 31.03
C TYR A 16 5.84 -4.04 29.66
N LYS A 17 4.87 -4.96 29.63
CA LYS A 17 4.20 -5.39 28.39
C LYS A 17 3.45 -4.24 27.72
N GLN A 18 2.68 -3.47 28.48
CA GLN A 18 1.99 -2.27 27.98
C GLN A 18 2.97 -1.19 27.50
N PHE A 19 4.11 -1.04 28.18
CA PHE A 19 5.18 -0.13 27.76
C PHE A 19 5.79 -0.56 26.42
N VAL A 20 6.14 -1.84 26.26
CA VAL A 20 6.70 -2.39 25.00
C VAL A 20 5.66 -2.33 23.87
N ASP A 21 4.39 -2.56 24.16
CA ASP A 21 3.30 -2.47 23.17
C ASP A 21 3.13 -1.07 22.57
N LYS A 22 3.53 -0.01 23.27
CA LYS A 22 3.57 1.35 22.73
C LYS A 22 4.58 1.51 21.59
N PHE A 23 5.64 0.71 21.59
CA PHE A 23 6.73 0.74 20.60
C PHE A 23 6.55 -0.31 19.50
N LYS A 24 5.64 -1.26 19.66
CA LYS A 24 5.19 -2.05 18.50
C LYS A 24 4.72 -1.05 17.46
N PRO A 25 5.12 -1.19 16.19
CA PRO A 25 4.57 -0.38 15.11
C PRO A 25 3.06 -0.52 15.24
N LYS A 26 2.40 0.55 15.69
CA LYS A 26 0.96 0.60 15.56
C LYS A 26 0.75 0.36 14.09
N LYS A 27 -0.11 -0.60 13.74
CA LYS A 27 -0.83 -0.49 12.48
C LYS A 27 -1.59 0.81 12.65
N THR A 28 -0.92 1.94 12.39
CA THR A 28 -1.60 3.14 12.01
C THR A 28 -2.39 2.62 10.84
N THR A 29 -3.68 2.45 11.09
CA THR A 29 -4.70 3.01 10.23
C THR A 29 -4.22 4.39 9.80
N ASP A 30 -3.20 4.42 8.94
CA ASP A 30 -3.04 5.42 7.90
C ASP A 30 -4.15 5.07 6.89
N ASP A 31 -5.36 5.00 7.45
CA ASP A 31 -6.61 4.58 6.86
C ASP A 31 -6.86 5.67 5.87
N CYS A 32 -6.28 5.38 4.72
CA CYS A 32 -6.38 6.03 3.46
C CYS A 32 -7.85 5.96 3.04
N TYR A 33 -8.72 6.63 3.80
CA TYR A 33 -10.05 6.93 3.36
C TYR A 33 -9.89 8.07 2.38
N THR A 34 -9.63 7.70 1.13
CA THR A 34 -9.80 8.62 0.01
C THR A 34 -11.31 8.90 -0.06
N PRO A 35 -11.77 10.13 0.22
CA PRO A 35 -13.19 10.45 0.13
C PRO A 35 -13.69 10.09 -1.27
N GLU A 36 -14.92 9.59 -1.35
CA GLU A 36 -15.48 9.08 -2.61
C GLU A 36 -15.39 10.12 -3.74
N GLU A 37 -15.66 11.39 -3.45
CA GLU A 37 -15.55 12.49 -4.41
C GLU A 37 -14.12 12.65 -4.97
N VAL A 38 -13.11 12.49 -4.12
CA VAL A 38 -11.70 12.56 -4.52
C VAL A 38 -11.35 11.37 -5.40
N TYR A 39 -11.74 10.16 -4.99
CA TYR A 39 -11.50 8.95 -5.76
C TYR A 39 -12.15 9.04 -7.15
N ASN A 40 -13.43 9.42 -7.20
CA ASN A 40 -14.20 9.51 -8.43
C ASN A 40 -13.61 10.57 -9.38
N THR A 41 -13.13 11.70 -8.84
CA THR A 41 -12.46 12.74 -9.63
C THR A 41 -11.17 12.22 -10.25
N VAL A 42 -10.34 11.52 -9.47
CA VAL A 42 -9.08 10.93 -9.98
C VAL A 42 -9.41 9.85 -11.01
N LEU A 43 -10.33 8.93 -10.72
CA LEU A 43 -10.70 7.85 -11.64
C LEU A 43 -11.23 8.40 -12.96
N ALA A 44 -12.11 9.41 -12.94
CA ALA A 44 -12.63 10.04 -14.14
C ALA A 44 -11.51 10.62 -15.02
N TRP A 45 -10.53 11.28 -14.40
CA TRP A 45 -9.36 11.80 -15.10
C TRP A 45 -8.49 10.68 -15.68
N VAL A 46 -8.19 9.61 -14.91
CA VAL A 46 -7.39 8.46 -15.37
C VAL A 46 -8.05 7.75 -16.55
N VAL A 47 -9.37 7.53 -16.48
CA VAL A 47 -10.16 6.93 -17.56
C VAL A 47 -10.06 7.74 -18.84
N GLN A 48 -10.16 9.06 -18.74
CA GLN A 48 -10.06 9.95 -19.89
C GLN A 48 -8.64 10.05 -20.44
N GLU A 49 -7.63 10.18 -19.58
CA GLU A 49 -6.23 10.41 -19.98
C GLU A 49 -5.61 9.17 -20.64
N TYR A 50 -5.97 7.98 -20.17
CA TYR A 50 -5.33 6.73 -20.56
C TYR A 50 -6.24 5.78 -21.34
N ASP A 51 -7.46 6.20 -21.67
CA ASP A 51 -8.45 5.41 -22.42
C ASP A 51 -8.66 4.00 -21.82
N ILE A 52 -8.80 3.93 -20.49
CA ILE A 52 -9.03 2.67 -19.76
C ILE A 52 -10.53 2.42 -19.53
N ASN A 53 -10.94 1.15 -19.53
CA ASN A 53 -12.34 0.80 -19.28
C ASN A 53 -12.69 1.02 -17.79
N PRO A 54 -13.65 1.92 -17.46
CA PRO A 54 -14.03 2.21 -16.07
C PRO A 54 -14.65 1.01 -15.34
N ASN A 55 -15.08 -0.04 -16.06
CA ASN A 55 -15.61 -1.27 -15.47
C ASN A 55 -14.51 -2.31 -15.17
N LYS A 56 -13.26 -2.02 -15.51
CA LYS A 56 -12.11 -2.91 -15.32
C LYS A 56 -11.10 -2.32 -14.36
N ILE A 57 -11.58 -1.93 -13.17
CA ILE A 57 -10.78 -1.25 -12.14
C ILE A 57 -10.65 -2.14 -10.91
N ILE A 58 -9.45 -2.20 -10.34
CA ILE A 58 -9.16 -2.93 -9.11
C ILE A 58 -8.75 -1.93 -8.02
N ARG A 59 -9.29 -2.13 -6.81
CA ARG A 59 -9.00 -1.33 -5.62
C ARG A 59 -8.59 -2.23 -4.46
N PRO A 60 -7.32 -2.65 -4.38
CA PRO A 60 -6.89 -3.62 -3.37
C PRO A 60 -6.53 -2.96 -2.03
N PHE A 61 -6.48 -1.62 -1.94
CA PHE A 61 -6.08 -0.90 -0.74
C PHE A 61 -7.31 -0.35 -0.01
N TYR A 62 -7.87 -1.20 0.85
CA TYR A 62 -8.96 -0.87 1.77
C TYR A 62 -8.71 -1.56 3.12
N PRO A 63 -9.44 -1.20 4.19
CA PRO A 63 -9.29 -1.86 5.48
C PRO A 63 -9.47 -3.38 5.37
N GLY A 64 -8.41 -4.14 5.67
CA GLY A 64 -8.38 -5.61 5.54
C GLY A 64 -8.09 -6.14 4.14
N GLY A 65 -7.82 -5.28 3.16
CA GLY A 65 -7.39 -5.67 1.82
C GLY A 65 -6.00 -6.28 1.79
N ASP A 66 -5.80 -7.20 0.86
CA ASP A 66 -4.53 -7.89 0.61
C ASP A 66 -4.19 -7.80 -0.87
N TYR A 67 -3.41 -6.78 -1.23
CA TYR A 67 -3.01 -6.56 -2.61
C TYR A 67 -2.14 -7.70 -3.18
N GLN A 68 -1.50 -8.51 -2.33
CA GLN A 68 -0.64 -9.59 -2.80
C GLN A 68 -1.45 -10.80 -3.27
N ASN A 69 -2.63 -11.01 -2.67
CA ASN A 69 -3.52 -12.14 -2.95
C ASN A 69 -4.82 -11.73 -3.68
N ALA A 70 -4.96 -10.47 -4.09
CA ALA A 70 -6.07 -10.02 -4.92
C ALA A 70 -6.01 -10.64 -6.33
N GLU A 71 -7.17 -10.75 -6.98
CA GLU A 71 -7.27 -11.19 -8.37
C GLU A 71 -6.99 -10.03 -9.33
N TYR A 72 -6.16 -10.28 -10.35
CA TYR A 72 -5.79 -9.30 -11.39
C TYR A 72 -6.10 -9.87 -12.79
N PRO A 73 -7.38 -9.88 -13.22
CA PRO A 73 -7.74 -10.42 -14.53
C PRO A 73 -7.20 -9.56 -15.69
N ASP A 74 -7.00 -10.19 -16.85
CA ASP A 74 -6.48 -9.51 -18.02
C ASP A 74 -7.31 -8.28 -18.44
N GLY A 75 -6.60 -7.18 -18.68
CA GLY A 75 -7.18 -5.88 -19.06
C GLY A 75 -7.83 -5.11 -17.90
N TYR A 76 -7.66 -5.56 -16.65
CA TYR A 76 -7.95 -4.74 -15.48
C TYR A 76 -6.75 -3.88 -15.08
N VAL A 77 -7.05 -2.74 -14.48
CA VAL A 77 -6.05 -1.76 -14.04
C VAL A 77 -6.29 -1.44 -12.57
N VAL A 78 -5.22 -1.41 -11.78
CA VAL A 78 -5.29 -0.91 -10.41
C VAL A 78 -5.35 0.62 -10.44
N VAL A 79 -6.39 1.21 -9.85
CA VAL A 79 -6.47 2.68 -9.66
C VAL A 79 -6.82 2.92 -8.21
N ASP A 80 -5.82 3.29 -7.40
CA ASP A 80 -6.01 3.36 -5.95
C ASP A 80 -4.95 4.21 -5.23
N ASN A 81 -5.16 4.42 -3.93
CA ASN A 81 -4.24 5.17 -3.06
C ASN A 81 -3.61 4.22 -2.02
N PRO A 82 -2.39 3.72 -2.27
CA PRO A 82 -1.74 2.75 -1.40
C PRO A 82 -1.10 3.39 -0.16
N PRO A 83 -0.76 2.59 0.86
CA PRO A 83 0.07 3.04 1.99
C PRO A 83 1.47 3.48 1.52
N PHE A 84 1.92 4.66 1.94
CA PHE A 84 3.19 5.23 1.47
C PHE A 84 4.43 4.50 2.00
N SER A 85 4.32 3.89 3.18
CA SER A 85 5.43 3.18 3.84
C SER A 85 6.00 2.02 3.00
N ILE A 86 5.18 1.46 2.11
CA ILE A 86 5.54 0.32 1.24
C ILE A 86 5.34 0.62 -0.25
N PHE A 87 5.23 1.91 -0.64
CA PHE A 87 4.93 2.31 -2.02
C PHE A 87 5.85 1.68 -3.06
N LYS A 88 7.16 1.64 -2.79
CA LYS A 88 8.15 1.03 -3.69
C LYS A 88 7.95 -0.48 -3.84
N GLU A 89 7.59 -1.17 -2.75
CA GLU A 89 7.32 -2.62 -2.77
C GLU A 89 6.08 -2.92 -3.60
N ILE A 90 5.06 -2.07 -3.52
CA ILE A 90 3.84 -2.16 -4.32
C ILE A 90 4.14 -1.96 -5.81
N CYS A 91 4.89 -0.90 -6.17
CA CYS A 91 5.27 -0.68 -7.57
C CYS A 91 6.06 -1.87 -8.13
N ASN A 92 7.05 -2.37 -7.39
CA ASN A 92 7.82 -3.55 -7.79
C ASN A 92 6.92 -4.78 -7.98
N PHE A 93 5.99 -5.02 -7.04
CA PHE A 93 5.06 -6.14 -7.10
C PHE A 93 4.22 -6.13 -8.39
N TYR A 94 3.70 -4.96 -8.78
CA TYR A 94 2.91 -4.82 -10.00
C TYR A 94 3.77 -4.89 -11.27
N GLU A 95 4.95 -4.26 -11.26
CA GLU A 95 5.89 -4.33 -12.40
C GLU A 95 6.37 -5.77 -12.66
N GLU A 96 6.68 -6.55 -11.63
CA GLU A 96 7.12 -7.95 -11.76
C GLU A 96 6.02 -8.89 -12.28
N ARG A 97 4.75 -8.49 -12.16
CA ARG A 97 3.58 -9.29 -12.55
C ARG A 97 2.89 -8.76 -13.81
N ASP A 98 3.46 -7.75 -14.45
CA ASP A 98 2.86 -7.04 -15.58
C ASP A 98 1.42 -6.56 -15.29
N VAL A 99 1.13 -6.20 -14.03
CA VAL A 99 -0.18 -5.65 -13.63
C VAL A 99 -0.21 -4.16 -13.97
N PRO A 100 -1.15 -3.68 -14.80
CA PRO A 100 -1.29 -2.25 -15.05
C PRO A 100 -1.77 -1.51 -13.81
N PHE A 101 -1.16 -0.36 -13.47
CA PHE A 101 -1.53 0.42 -12.30
C PHE A 101 -1.41 1.94 -12.48
N PHE A 102 -2.23 2.67 -11.75
CA PHE A 102 -2.13 4.09 -11.46
C PHE A 102 -2.33 4.29 -9.95
N LEU A 103 -1.25 4.64 -9.26
CA LEU A 103 -1.26 4.85 -7.81
C LEU A 103 -1.14 6.35 -7.53
N PHE A 104 -2.09 6.91 -6.79
CA PHE A 104 -2.08 8.33 -6.43
C PHE A 104 -1.84 8.52 -4.94
N SER A 105 -1.14 9.60 -4.57
CA SER A 105 -0.70 9.88 -3.20
C SER A 105 -0.69 11.40 -2.93
N PRO A 106 -1.10 11.88 -1.75
CA PRO A 106 -0.88 13.26 -1.31
C PRO A 106 0.60 13.66 -1.36
N HIS A 107 0.84 14.80 -2.03
CA HIS A 107 2.12 15.24 -2.60
C HIS A 107 3.29 15.54 -1.64
N LEU A 108 3.24 15.25 -0.34
CA LEU A 108 4.36 15.54 0.57
C LEU A 108 5.43 14.45 0.65
N THR A 109 5.13 13.24 0.14
CA THR A 109 6.03 12.08 0.12
C THR A 109 6.30 11.56 -1.29
N GLY A 110 6.21 12.44 -2.30
CA GLY A 110 6.72 12.17 -3.64
C GLY A 110 8.24 12.10 -3.60
N LEU A 111 8.79 10.93 -3.27
CA LEU A 111 10.21 10.63 -3.31
C LEU A 111 10.83 11.17 -4.60
N SER A 112 11.98 11.83 -4.46
CA SER A 112 12.81 12.45 -5.50
C SER A 112 13.44 11.41 -6.45
N GLY A 113 12.66 10.50 -7.00
CA GLY A 113 13.04 9.50 -7.97
C GLY A 113 12.23 9.65 -9.23
N GLU A 114 12.87 9.57 -10.39
CA GLU A 114 12.18 9.42 -11.68
C GLU A 114 11.46 8.06 -11.70
N TYR A 115 10.25 8.01 -11.17
CA TYR A 115 9.36 6.88 -11.42
C TYR A 115 8.84 7.03 -12.85
N LYS A 116 9.34 6.17 -13.74
CA LYS A 116 8.88 6.13 -15.13
C LYS A 116 7.35 6.05 -15.12
N LYS A 117 6.69 6.99 -15.81
CA LYS A 117 5.29 6.88 -16.19
C LYS A 117 5.13 5.62 -17.05
N LYS A 118 4.99 4.46 -16.42
CA LYS A 118 4.75 3.19 -17.09
C LYS A 118 3.27 2.87 -16.94
N LEU A 119 2.46 3.48 -17.81
CA LEU A 119 1.37 2.70 -18.38
C LEU A 119 1.99 1.92 -19.54
N PHE A 120 2.30 0.64 -19.32
CA PHE A 120 2.67 -0.24 -20.41
C PHE A 120 1.43 -0.57 -21.22
N TYR A 121 1.28 0.07 -22.38
CA TYR A 121 0.68 -0.60 -23.53
C TYR A 121 1.81 -1.30 -24.27
N SER A 122 1.93 -2.61 -24.07
CA SER A 122 2.61 -3.47 -25.02
C SER A 122 1.62 -4.54 -25.44
N SER A 123 0.90 -4.29 -26.53
CA SER A 123 0.65 -5.36 -27.46
C SER A 123 1.10 -4.89 -28.84
N LEU A 124 2.05 -5.64 -29.38
CA LEU A 124 2.57 -5.54 -30.73
C LEU A 124 1.48 -5.89 -31.76
N CYS A 125 1.66 -5.31 -32.97
CA CYS A 125 0.94 -5.51 -34.25
C CYS A 125 -0.35 -4.72 -34.46
#